data_AF-A0A8H6R9B7-F1
#
_entry.id   AF-A0A8H6R9B7-F1
#
_cell.length_a   1.000
_cell.length_b   1.000
_cell.length_c   1.000
_cell.angle_alpha   90.00
_cell.angle_beta   90.00
_cell.angle_gamma   90.00
#
_symmetry.space_group_name_H-M   'P 1'
#
loop_
_entity.id
_entity.type
_entity.pdbx_description
1 polymer ?
#
loop_
_entity_poly.entity_id
_entity_poly.type
_entity_poly.pdbx_seq_one_letter_code
_entity_poly.pdbx_strand_id
1 'polypeptide(L)' 'MPPKIFEPDPAFVEKSYLTEYRRYVNDQFKLSLKTYDDLWRFSVDRPNDFWMSLWNYLPVKASVQPR' A
#
# COMPACT_ATOMS: atom_id res chain seq x y z
N MET A 1 -25.77 -0.42 -12.49
CA MET A 1 -24.94 -0.47 -11.26
C MET A 1 -25.70 0.23 -10.15
N PRO A 2 -25.67 -0.28 -8.91
CA PRO A 2 -26.26 0.43 -7.79
C PRO A 2 -25.58 1.80 -7.60
N PRO A 3 -26.30 2.82 -7.10
CA PRO A 3 -25.74 4.15 -6.88
C PRO A 3 -24.64 4.12 -5.81
N LYS A 4 -23.58 4.92 -6.01
CA LYS A 4 -22.52 5.11 -5.02
C LYS A 4 -23.10 5.79 -3.77
N ILE A 5 -23.03 5.11 -2.63
CA ILE A 5 -23.62 5.58 -1.37
C ILE A 5 -22.67 6.45 -0.53
N PHE A 6 -21.37 6.40 -0.82
CA PHE A 6 -20.35 7.13 -0.06
C PHE A 6 -19.07 7.30 -0.89
N GLU A 7 -18.39 8.43 -0.70
CA GLU A 7 -17.04 8.69 -1.19
C GLU A 7 -16.31 9.53 -0.14
N PRO A 8 -15.10 9.13 0.30
CA PRO A 8 -14.35 9.89 1.28
C PRO A 8 -13.85 11.20 0.67
N ASP A 9 -13.63 12.20 1.53
CA ASP A 9 -12.98 13.45 1.14
C ASP A 9 -11.56 13.17 0.59
N PRO A 10 -11.15 13.77 -0.55
CA PRO A 10 -9.81 13.60 -1.10
C PRO A 10 -8.67 13.94 -0.12
N ALA A 11 -8.84 14.96 0.73
CA ALA A 11 -7.86 15.33 1.74
C ALA A 11 -7.74 14.27 2.85
N PHE A 12 -8.83 13.54 3.15
CA PHE A 12 -8.78 12.39 4.04
C PHE A 12 -8.01 11.24 3.41
N VAL A 13 -8.28 10.94 2.12
CA VAL A 13 -7.54 9.92 1.37
C VAL A 13 -6.04 10.23 1.32
N GLU A 14 -5.67 11.49 1.05
CA GLU A 14 -4.28 11.93 0.94
C GLU A 14 -3.49 11.75 2.25
N LYS A 15 -4.16 11.92 3.40
CA LYS A 15 -3.58 11.76 4.75
C LYS A 15 -3.62 10.32 5.27
N SER A 16 -4.20 9.38 4.53
CA SER A 16 -4.28 7.99 4.99
C SER A 16 -2.92 7.30 4.94
N TYR A 17 -2.68 6.40 5.89
CA TYR A 17 -1.49 5.52 5.89
C TYR A 17 -1.38 4.69 4.60
N LEU A 18 -2.50 4.41 3.94
CA LEU A 18 -2.50 3.68 2.67
C LEU A 18 -1.88 4.48 1.53
N THR A 19 -2.15 5.80 1.48
CA THR A 19 -1.53 6.70 0.50
C THR A 19 -0.04 6.88 0.79
N GLU A 20 0.35 6.99 2.06
CA GLU A 20 1.75 7.03 2.48
C GLU A 20 2.48 5.73 2.11
N TYR A 21 1.90 4.57 2.42
CA TYR A 21 2.47 3.27 2.08
C TYR A 21 2.60 3.08 0.56
N ARG A 22 1.62 3.52 -0.24
CA ARG A 22 1.74 3.54 -1.71
C ARG A 22 2.97 4.32 -2.17
N ARG A 23 3.23 5.49 -1.57
CA ARG A 23 4.42 6.31 -1.88
C ARG A 23 5.71 5.60 -1.47
N TYR A 24 5.72 4.96 -0.30
CA TYR A 24 6.84 4.14 0.14
C TYR A 24 7.16 3.01 -0.85
N VAL A 25 6.15 2.25 -1.29
CA VAL A 25 6.30 1.18 -2.30
C VAL A 25 6.84 1.74 -3.62
N ASN A 26 6.34 2.89 -4.07
CA ASN A 26 6.85 3.55 -5.27
C ASN A 26 8.34 3.88 -5.16
N ASP A 27 8.80 4.42 -4.03
CA ASP A 27 10.20 4.74 -3.83
C ASP A 27 11.07 3.48 -3.76
N GLN A 28 10.65 2.47 -3.00
CA GLN A 28 11.42 1.23 -2.81
C GLN A 28 11.61 0.44 -4.11
N PHE A 29 10.54 0.29 -4.90
CA PHE A 29 10.55 -0.55 -6.11
C PHE A 29 10.63 0.24 -7.42
N LYS A 30 10.83 1.57 -7.35
CA LYS A 30 10.85 2.49 -8.50
C LYS A 30 9.62 2.34 -9.39
N LEU A 31 8.45 2.25 -8.75
CA LEU A 31 7.15 2.15 -9.40
C LEU A 31 6.47 3.53 -9.48
N SER A 32 5.33 3.57 -10.17
CA SER A 32 4.50 4.77 -10.32
C SER A 32 3.02 4.46 -10.10
N LEU A 33 2.72 3.71 -9.03
CA LEU A 33 1.37 3.38 -8.59
C LEU A 33 0.63 4.68 -8.23
N LYS A 34 -0.58 4.89 -8.74
CA LYS A 34 -1.36 6.13 -8.56
C LYS A 34 -2.62 5.92 -7.73
N THR A 35 -3.26 4.76 -7.89
CA THR A 35 -4.56 4.46 -7.27
C THR A 35 -4.44 3.37 -6.22
N TYR A 36 -5.55 3.13 -5.51
CA TYR A 36 -5.68 1.95 -4.68
C TYR A 36 -5.58 0.66 -5.52
N ASP A 37 -6.25 0.60 -6.67
CA ASP A 37 -6.22 -0.57 -7.56
C ASP A 37 -4.81 -0.92 -8.03
N ASP A 38 -3.95 0.07 -8.28
CA ASP A 38 -2.54 -0.14 -8.62
C ASP A 38 -1.79 -0.81 -7.46
N LEU A 39 -2.01 -0.34 -6.23
CA LEU A 39 -1.39 -0.91 -5.02
C LEU A 39 -1.95 -2.31 -4.70
N TRP A 40 -3.24 -2.53 -4.93
CA TRP A 40 -3.86 -3.85 -4.78
C TRP A 40 -3.34 -4.84 -5.81
N ARG A 41 -3.19 -4.44 -7.07
CA ARG A 41 -2.54 -5.28 -8.09
C ARG A 41 -1.12 -5.64 -7.68
N PHE A 42 -0.34 -4.68 -7.18
CA PHE A 42 0.98 -4.95 -6.64
C PHE A 42 0.96 -6.01 -5.52
N SER A 43 -0.02 -5.96 -4.60
CA SER A 43 -0.09 -6.93 -3.50
C SER A 43 -0.42 -8.36 -3.94
N VAL A 44 -1.19 -8.50 -5.02
CA VAL A 44 -1.59 -9.81 -5.58
C VAL A 44 -0.56 -10.36 -6.56
N ASP A 45 -0.05 -9.52 -7.45
CA ASP A 45 0.89 -9.92 -8.51
C ASP A 45 2.32 -10.11 -7.99
N ARG A 46 2.69 -9.40 -6.91
CA ARG A 46 4.05 -9.44 -6.30
C ARG A 46 3.97 -9.67 -4.78
N PRO A 47 3.45 -10.83 -4.31
CA PRO A 47 3.13 -11.04 -2.91
C PRO A 47 4.36 -11.02 -1.98
N ASN A 48 5.50 -11.57 -2.41
CA ASN A 48 6.72 -11.55 -1.60
C ASN A 48 7.24 -10.12 -1.40
N ASP A 49 7.32 -9.34 -2.48
CA ASP A 49 7.74 -7.95 -2.42
C ASP A 49 6.79 -7.13 -1.54
N PHE A 50 5.48 -7.36 -1.68
CA PHE A 50 4.46 -6.69 -0.88
C PHE A 50 4.59 -7.00 0.61
N TRP A 51 4.71 -8.28 0.99
CA TRP A 51 4.79 -8.64 2.40
C TRP A 51 6.10 -8.18 3.03
N MET A 52 7.23 -8.26 2.31
CA MET A 52 8.50 -7.73 2.79
C MET A 52 8.49 -6.20 2.89
N SER A 53 7.89 -5.49 1.93
CA SER A 53 7.78 -4.03 2.02
C SER A 53 6.86 -3.60 3.16
N LEU A 54 5.76 -4.33 3.40
CA LEU A 54 4.86 -4.05 4.50
C LEU A 54 5.55 -4.31 5.85
N TRP A 55 6.31 -5.40 5.95
CA TRP A 55 7.12 -5.71 7.12
C TRP A 55 8.15 -4.63 7.42
N ASN A 56 8.80 -4.07 6.40
CA ASN A 56 9.80 -3.00 6.57
C ASN A 56 9.16 -1.63 6.86
N TYR A 57 8.00 -1.35 6.26
CA TYR A 57 7.24 -0.12 6.49
C TYR A 57 6.67 -0.07 7.91
N LEU A 58 6.16 -1.20 8.39
CA LEU A 58 5.64 -1.32 9.75
C LEU A 58 6.79 -1.61 10.72
N PRO A 59 6.73 -1.11 11.97
CA PRO A 59 7.72 -1.43 12.99
C PRO A 59 7.46 -2.82 13.62
N VAL A 60 7.40 -3.86 12.79
CA VAL A 60 7.09 -5.23 13.24
C VAL A 60 8.24 -5.75 14.11
N LYS A 61 7.90 -6.18 15.33
CA LYS A 61 8.85 -6.81 16.26
C LYS A 61 8.73 -8.32 16.15
N ALA A 62 9.83 -9.00 15.83
CA ALA A 62 9.88 -10.45 15.77
C ALA A 62 11.19 -10.98 16.36
N SER A 63 11.15 -12.20 16.91
CA SER A 63 12.33 -12.90 17.43
C SER A 63 13.28 -13.37 16.31
N VAL A 64 12.77 -13.55 15.10
CA VAL A 64 13.52 -13.88 13.89
C VAL A 64 12.97 -13.05 12.74
N GLN A 65 13.85 -12.41 11.96
CA GLN A 65 13.43 -11.63 10.79
C GLN A 65 13.13 -12.55 9.59
N PRO A 66 12.12 -12.23 8.78
CA PRO A 66 11.88 -12.90 7.51
C PRO A 66 13.08 -12.69 6.58
N ARG A 67 13.40 -13.71 5.80
CA ARG A 67 14.46 -13.69 4.79
C ARG A 67 13.87 -13.53 3.40
#